data_AF-A0A521K3Q3-F1
#
_entry.id   AF-A0A521K3Q3-F1
#
_cell.length_a   1.000
_cell.length_b   1.000
_cell.length_c   1.000
_cell.angle_alpha   90.00
_cell.angle_beta   90.00
_cell.angle_gamma   90.00
#
_symmetry.space_group_name_H-M   'P 1'
#
loop_
_entity.id
_entity.type
_entity.pdbx_description
1 polymer ?
#
loop_
_entity_poly.entity_id
_entity_poly.type
_entity_poly.pdbx_seq_one_letter_code
_entity_poly.pdbx_strand_id
1 'polypeptide(L)' 'MPPEPPESQDPGGSEPAAGGDERARKSFVLRLSPDLHAELRRWAAADLRSLNAQVEWILRDAVRRRRG' A
#
# COMPACT_ATOMS: atom_id res chain seq x y z
N MET A 1 -32.22 -19.36 -20.75
CA MET A 1 -31.50 -19.15 -19.47
C MET A 1 -30.42 -18.12 -19.75
N PRO A 2 -30.51 -16.89 -19.22
CA PRO A 2 -29.44 -15.91 -19.39
C PRO A 2 -28.19 -16.39 -18.59
N PRO A 3 -26.97 -16.08 -19.04
CA PRO A 3 -25.77 -16.30 -18.23
C PRO A 3 -25.74 -15.31 -17.05
N GLU A 4 -25.36 -15.79 -15.87
CA GLU A 4 -25.18 -14.94 -14.70
C GLU A 4 -24.02 -13.94 -14.92
N PRO A 5 -24.16 -12.68 -14.49
CA PRO A 5 -23.04 -11.73 -14.50
C PRO A 5 -21.98 -12.18 -13.47
N PRO A 6 -20.67 -11.97 -13.73
CA PRO A 6 -19.64 -12.31 -12.75
C PRO A 6 -19.78 -11.43 -11.50
N GLU A 7 -19.72 -12.06 -10.33
CA GLU A 7 -19.76 -11.41 -9.02
C GLU A 7 -18.80 -10.22 -8.96
N SER A 8 -19.38 -9.04 -8.76
CA SER A 8 -18.70 -7.80 -8.41
C SER A 8 -17.91 -8.03 -7.13
N GLN A 9 -16.60 -8.19 -7.25
CA GLN A 9 -15.72 -8.08 -6.10
C GLN A 9 -15.71 -6.62 -5.64
N ASP A 10 -16.59 -6.30 -4.69
CA ASP A 10 -16.48 -5.10 -3.88
C ASP A 10 -15.23 -5.23 -3.00
N PRO A 11 -14.17 -4.41 -3.18
CA PRO A 11 -13.14 -4.33 -2.16
C PRO A 11 -13.73 -3.44 -1.06
N GLY A 12 -14.51 -4.05 -0.17
CA GLY A 12 -15.07 -3.40 1.00
C GLY A 12 -13.95 -2.74 1.80
N GLY A 13 -13.86 -1.42 1.69
CA GLY A 13 -13.03 -0.60 2.57
C GLY A 13 -13.60 -0.70 3.96
N SER A 14 -13.03 -1.56 4.79
CA SER A 14 -13.29 -1.54 6.23
C SER A 14 -12.68 -0.26 6.81
N GLU A 15 -13.50 0.75 7.08
CA GLU A 15 -13.12 1.82 7.99
C GLU A 15 -12.83 1.20 9.36
N PRO A 16 -11.64 1.42 9.95
CA PRO A 16 -11.39 0.93 11.29
C PRO A 16 -12.18 1.81 12.27
N ALA A 17 -13.09 1.16 13.00
CA ALA A 17 -13.79 1.72 14.15
C ALA A 17 -12.77 2.32 15.14
N ALA A 18 -13.12 3.46 15.72
CA ALA A 18 -12.33 4.21 16.68
C ALA A 18 -11.95 3.34 17.89
N GLY A 19 -10.70 2.90 17.93
CA GLY A 19 -10.09 2.10 18.99
C GLY A 19 -8.68 1.74 18.56
N GLY A 20 -7.73 2.67 18.68
CA GLY A 20 -6.43 2.57 18.03
C GLY A 20 -5.52 1.54 18.69
N ASP A 21 -5.43 0.35 18.10
CA ASP A 21 -4.23 -0.47 18.22
C ASP A 21 -3.06 0.32 17.61
N GLU A 22 -2.10 0.74 18.42
CA GLU A 22 -0.85 1.39 17.98
C GLU A 22 -0.05 0.52 16.99
N ARG A 23 -0.42 -0.77 16.89
CA ARG A 23 0.13 -1.79 15.98
C ARG A 23 -0.73 -2.03 14.74
N ALA A 24 -1.94 -1.48 14.64
CA ALA A 24 -2.79 -1.67 13.47
C ALA A 24 -2.23 -0.92 12.26
N ARG A 25 -1.70 -1.68 11.30
CA ARG A 25 -1.30 -1.16 9.99
C ARG A 25 -2.56 -0.74 9.23
N LYS A 26 -2.67 0.54 8.93
CA LYS A 26 -3.75 1.09 8.08
C LYS A 26 -3.42 0.80 6.61
N SER A 27 -4.27 -0.01 5.97
CA SER A 27 -4.18 -0.27 4.54
C SER A 27 -4.87 0.84 3.75
N PHE A 28 -4.27 1.26 2.64
CA PHE A 28 -4.86 2.23 1.72
C PHE A 28 -4.46 1.89 0.28
N VAL A 29 -5.29 2.33 -0.69
CA VAL A 29 -4.99 2.14 -2.12
C VAL A 29 -4.03 3.23 -2.57
N LEU A 30 -2.86 2.81 -3.07
CA LEU A 30 -1.85 3.70 -3.64
C LEU A 30 -1.81 3.52 -5.17
N ARG A 31 -1.98 4.62 -5.90
CA ARG A 31 -1.83 4.63 -7.36
C ARG A 31 -0.43 5.12 -7.71
N LEU A 32 0.30 4.35 -8.52
CA LEU A 32 1.64 4.67 -9.00
C LEU A 32 1.67 4.49 -10.52
N SER A 33 2.54 5.23 -11.21
CA SER A 33 2.87 4.89 -12.60
C SER A 33 3.55 3.51 -12.65
N PRO A 34 3.37 2.73 -13.73
CA PRO A 34 4.02 1.43 -13.88
C PRO A 34 5.55 1.50 -13.74
N ASP A 35 6.15 2.55 -14.29
CA ASP A 35 7.60 2.74 -14.29
C ASP A 35 8.14 2.96 -12.88
N LEU A 36 7.48 3.83 -12.10
CA LEU A 36 7.84 4.08 -10.71
C LEU A 36 7.66 2.82 -9.86
N HIS A 37 6.57 2.09 -10.05
CA HIS A 37 6.35 0.83 -9.34
C HIS A 37 7.45 -0.19 -9.67
N ALA A 38 7.89 -0.28 -10.93
CA ALA A 38 8.97 -1.16 -11.34
C ALA A 38 10.32 -0.75 -10.72
N GLU A 39 10.63 0.55 -10.68
CA GLU A 39 11.82 1.08 -10.00
C GLU A 39 11.83 0.74 -8.51
N LEU A 40 10.73 1.01 -7.81
CA LEU A 40 10.59 0.70 -6.39
C LEU A 40 10.74 -0.80 -6.11
N ARG A 41 10.23 -1.66 -7.01
CA ARG A 41 10.38 -3.11 -6.89
C ARG A 41 11.83 -3.57 -7.04
N ARG A 42 12.55 -3.03 -8.02
CA ARG A 42 13.99 -3.32 -8.21
C ARG A 42 14.81 -2.89 -7.01
N TRP A 43 14.54 -1.69 -6.50
CA TRP A 43 15.21 -1.17 -5.31
C TRP A 43 14.92 -2.04 -4.07
N ALA A 44 13.65 -2.37 -3.83
CA ALA A 44 13.27 -3.26 -2.73
C ALA A 44 13.99 -4.62 -2.81
N ALA A 45 14.10 -5.20 -4.00
CA ALA A 45 14.81 -6.45 -4.23
C ALA A 45 16.31 -6.34 -3.93
N ALA A 46 16.96 -5.23 -4.32
CA ALA A 46 18.37 -4.97 -4.03
C ALA A 46 18.65 -4.88 -2.52
N ASP A 47 17.69 -4.34 -1.75
CA ASP A 47 17.80 -4.20 -0.29
C ASP A 47 17.25 -5.41 0.47
N LEU A 48 16.90 -6.51 -0.21
CA LEU A 48 16.26 -7.71 0.36
C LEU A 48 15.00 -7.39 1.18
N ARG A 49 14.23 -6.39 0.74
CA ARG A 49 12.98 -5.93 1.35
C ARG A 49 11.78 -6.26 0.50
N SER A 50 10.62 -6.40 1.16
CA SER A 50 9.35 -6.38 0.43
C SER A 50 9.08 -4.98 -0.12
N LEU A 51 8.33 -4.89 -1.22
CA LEU A 51 7.93 -3.60 -1.79
C LEU A 51 7.17 -2.74 -0.76
N ASN A 52 6.30 -3.35 0.06
CA ASN A 52 5.56 -2.61 1.08
C ASN A 52 6.50 -2.03 2.16
N ALA A 53 7.48 -2.81 2.62
CA ALA A 53 8.48 -2.32 3.57
C ALA A 53 9.36 -1.21 2.97
N GLN A 54 9.68 -1.31 1.67
CA GLN A 54 10.39 -0.26 0.95
C GLN A 54 9.59 1.04 0.90
N VAL A 55 8.31 0.97 0.52
CA VAL A 55 7.42 2.14 0.47
C VAL A 55 7.29 2.78 1.85
N GLU A 56 7.08 1.99 2.90
CA GLU A 56 7.00 2.50 4.27
C GLU A 56 8.28 3.23 4.69
N TRP A 57 9.44 2.67 4.37
CA TRP A 57 10.73 3.29 4.68
C TRP A 57 10.89 4.64 3.97
N ILE A 58 10.57 4.71 2.67
CA ILE A 58 10.64 5.96 1.88
C ILE A 58 9.72 7.02 2.48
N LEU A 59 8.47 6.65 2.81
CA LEU A 59 7.50 7.58 3.37
C LEU A 59 7.93 8.10 4.75
N ARG A 60 8.44 7.23 5.63
CA ARG A 60 8.96 7.64 6.94
C ARG A 60 10.13 8.60 6.80
N ASP A 61 11.06 8.31 5.89
CA ASP A 61 12.20 9.16 5.63
C ASP A 61 11.79 10.53 5.06
N ALA A 62 10.88 10.55 4.08
CA ALA A 62 10.36 11.79 3.50
C ALA A 62 9.66 12.68 4.54
N VAL A 63 8.85 12.09 5.43
CA VAL A 63 8.20 12.83 6.53
C VAL A 63 9.24 13.37 7.52
N ARG A 64 10.25 12.57 7.87
CA ARG A 64 11.35 13.01 8.76
C ARG A 64 12.10 14.20 8.16
N ARG A 65 12.48 14.12 6.88
CA ARG A 65 13.17 15.21 6.16
C ARG A 65 12.32 16.48 6.02
N ARG A 66 10.99 16.36 5.99
CA ARG A 66 10.08 17.51 5.91
C ARG A 66 9.89 18.21 7.26
N ARG A 67 10.03 17.48 8.37
CA ARG A 67 9.81 17.99 9.73
C ARG A 67 11.05 18.61 10.36
N GLY A 68 12.25 18.20 9.92
CA GLY A 68 13.51 18.87 10.26
C GLY A 68 13.74 20.06 9.35
#